data_AF-A0A9N9VVX4-F1
#
_entry.id   AF-A0A9N9VVX4-F1
#
_cell.length_a   1.000
_cell.length_b   1.000
_cell.length_c   1.000
_cell.angle_alpha   90.00
_cell.angle_beta   90.00
_cell.angle_gamma   90.00
#
_symmetry.space_group_name_H-M   'P 1'
#
loop_
_entity.id
_entity.type
_entity.pdbx_description
1 polymer ?
#
loop_
_entity_poly.entity_id
_entity_poly.type
_entity_poly.pdbx_seq_one_letter_code
_entity_poly.pdbx_strand_id
1 'polypeptide(L)'
;MVPKYRLLPSKDLPANAKIGFKYQSMAVNPAVFLPWMKLLLDQKGVRFIRAEVKSFAEARSILKTPVIINASGLGAFDLAGDDKVIAVRGQTMLVQSDSHEMVMFQGSHYTYQIPRQAGREGIDSNVRLRSFTPMVSTL
;
A
#
# COMPACT_ATOMS: atom_id res chain seq x y z
N MET A 1 15.47 -11.57 -11.06
CA MET A 1 16.48 -11.35 -10.01
C MET A 1 16.29 -9.95 -9.42
N VAL A 2 16.29 -9.78 -8.09
CA VAL A 2 16.16 -8.45 -7.45
C VAL A 2 17.54 -7.84 -7.17
N PRO A 3 17.72 -6.50 -7.24
CA PRO A 3 19.04 -5.88 -7.06
C PRO A 3 19.60 -6.07 -5.65
N LYS A 4 20.93 -6.25 -5.55
CA LYS A 4 21.67 -6.43 -4.28
C LYS A 4 21.09 -7.52 -3.37
N TYR A 5 20.49 -8.55 -3.95
CA TYR A 5 19.98 -9.70 -3.21
C TYR A 5 21.10 -10.45 -2.50
N ARG A 6 20.88 -10.78 -1.23
CA ARG A 6 21.70 -11.72 -0.47
C ARG A 6 20.87 -12.45 0.58
N LEU A 7 21.14 -13.75 0.74
CA LEU A 7 20.69 -14.52 1.91
C LEU A 7 21.45 -14.03 3.14
N LEU A 8 20.77 -13.92 4.28
CA LEU A 8 21.40 -13.60 5.55
C LEU A 8 21.99 -14.88 6.18
N PRO A 9 23.27 -14.87 6.58
CA PRO A 9 23.85 -15.95 7.39
C PRO A 9 23.06 -16.16 8.68
N SER A 10 23.00 -17.39 9.19
CA SER A 10 22.25 -17.71 10.41
C SER A 10 22.65 -16.87 11.64
N LYS A 11 23.92 -16.44 11.71
CA LYS A 11 24.45 -15.56 12.77
C LYS A 11 23.92 -14.11 12.72
N ASP A 12 23.44 -13.67 11.56
CA ASP A 12 22.93 -12.31 11.34
C ASP A 12 21.38 -12.28 11.43
N LEU A 13 20.76 -13.43 11.68
CA LEU A 13 19.31 -13.54 11.83
C LEU A 13 18.88 -13.03 13.21
N PRO A 14 17.78 -12.25 13.30
CA PRO A 14 17.16 -11.94 14.58
C PRO A 14 16.76 -13.21 15.33
N ALA A 15 16.67 -13.13 16.66
CA ALA A 15 16.21 -14.25 17.47
C ALA A 15 14.88 -14.82 16.94
N ASN A 16 14.80 -16.16 16.85
CA ASN A 16 13.66 -16.92 16.33
C ASN A 16 13.37 -16.80 14.82
N ALA A 17 14.19 -16.06 14.05
CA ALA A 17 14.09 -16.10 12.59
C ALA A 17 14.75 -17.37 12.02
N LYS A 18 14.03 -18.07 11.15
CA LYS A 18 14.54 -19.28 10.47
C LYS A 18 15.30 -18.96 9.18
N ILE A 19 14.95 -17.84 8.55
CA ILE A 19 15.51 -17.40 7.27
C ILE A 19 15.34 -15.89 7.14
N GLY A 20 16.24 -15.25 6.41
CA GLY A 20 16.20 -13.82 6.15
C GLY A 20 16.97 -13.47 4.88
N PHE A 21 16.54 -12.39 4.23
CA PHE A 21 17.14 -11.91 3.00
C PHE A 21 17.26 -10.39 3.05
N LYS A 22 18.29 -9.85 2.43
CA LYS A 22 18.43 -8.42 2.19
C LYS A 22 18.49 -8.16 0.69
N TYR A 23 17.79 -7.15 0.23
CA TYR A 23 17.79 -6.73 -1.16
C TYR A 23 17.44 -5.24 -1.25
N GLN A 24 17.75 -4.63 -2.39
CA GLN A 24 17.36 -3.26 -2.66
C GLN A 24 15.95 -3.23 -3.26
N SER A 25 15.06 -2.43 -2.66
CA SER A 25 13.68 -2.22 -3.09
C SER A 25 13.37 -0.73 -3.16
N MET A 26 12.14 -0.39 -3.52
CA MET A 26 11.64 0.99 -3.57
C MET A 26 10.45 1.15 -2.62
N ALA A 27 10.43 2.28 -1.91
CA ALA A 27 9.27 2.74 -1.16
C ALA A 27 8.79 4.06 -1.77
N VAL A 28 7.47 4.19 -1.94
CA VAL A 28 6.85 5.43 -2.41
C VAL A 28 6.06 6.08 -1.27
N ASN A 29 6.10 7.41 -1.21
CA ASN A 29 5.23 8.16 -0.31
C ASN A 29 3.88 8.42 -1.04
N PRO A 30 2.76 7.79 -0.65
CA PRO A 30 1.50 7.94 -1.36
C PRO A 30 0.98 9.39 -1.37
N ALA A 31 1.28 10.17 -0.32
CA ALA A 31 0.86 11.56 -0.23
C ALA A 31 1.56 12.47 -1.25
N VAL A 32 2.69 12.04 -1.81
CA VAL A 32 3.41 12.74 -2.89
C VAL A 32 3.11 12.10 -4.24
N PHE A 33 3.12 10.77 -4.29
CA PHE A 33 2.98 10.00 -5.51
C PHE A 33 1.59 10.15 -6.15
N LEU A 34 0.52 10.12 -5.35
CA LEU A 34 -0.84 10.20 -5.91
C LEU A 34 -1.16 11.60 -6.48
N PRO A 35 -0.83 12.73 -5.81
CA PRO A 35 -0.97 14.05 -6.43
C PRO A 35 -0.11 14.22 -7.68
N TRP A 36 1.13 13.72 -7.68
CA TRP A 36 1.99 13.75 -8.86
C TRP A 36 1.39 12.95 -10.03
N MET A 37 0.88 11.75 -9.78
CA MET A 37 0.18 10.95 -10.80
C MET A 37 -1.04 11.68 -11.33
N LYS A 38 -1.85 12.28 -10.46
CA LYS A 38 -3.01 13.07 -10.87
C LYS A 38 -2.61 14.21 -11.80
N LEU A 39 -1.58 14.98 -11.44
CA LEU A 39 -1.06 16.06 -12.26
C LEU A 39 -0.63 15.57 -13.65
N LEU A 40 0.09 14.44 -13.73
CA LEU A 40 0.50 13.86 -15.00
C LEU A 40 -0.68 13.43 -15.87
N LEU A 41 -1.74 12.90 -15.27
CA LEU A 41 -2.96 12.52 -15.99
C LEU A 41 -3.75 13.75 -16.44
N ASP A 42 -3.85 14.78 -15.60
CA ASP A 42 -4.45 16.08 -15.96
C ASP A 42 -3.73 16.69 -17.17
N GLN A 43 -2.39 16.68 -17.18
CA GLN A 43 -1.57 17.15 -18.32
C GLN A 43 -1.76 16.33 -19.60
N LYS A 44 -2.20 15.07 -19.48
CA LYS A 44 -2.57 14.21 -20.62
C LYS A 44 -4.03 14.36 -21.04
N GLY A 45 -4.77 15.31 -20.46
CA GLY A 45 -6.16 15.59 -20.80
C GLY A 45 -7.18 14.67 -20.11
N VAL A 46 -6.76 13.90 -19.09
CA VAL A 46 -7.70 13.09 -18.30
C VAL A 46 -8.56 14.02 -17.46
N ARG A 47 -9.88 13.84 -17.51
CA ARG A 47 -10.83 14.58 -16.68
C ARG A 47 -11.18 13.79 -15.43
N PHE A 48 -11.01 14.41 -14.25
CA PHE A 48 -11.41 13.82 -12.98
C PHE A 48 -12.79 14.33 -12.58
N ILE A 49 -13.72 13.40 -12.34
CA ILE A 49 -15.08 13.68 -11.88
C ILE A 49 -15.24 13.03 -10.51
N ARG A 50 -15.65 13.81 -9.51
CA ARG A 50 -16.04 13.28 -8.20
C ARG A 50 -17.50 12.86 -8.26
N ALA A 51 -17.76 11.57 -8.15
CA ALA A 51 -19.11 11.00 -8.11
C ALA A 51 -19.13 9.73 -7.25
N GLU A 52 -20.27 9.46 -6.64
CA GLU A 52 -20.61 8.13 -6.11
C GLU A 52 -21.44 7.42 -7.18
N VAL A 53 -21.18 6.15 -7.43
CA VAL A 53 -21.83 5.37 -8.49
C VAL A 53 -22.42 4.11 -7.86
N LYS A 54 -23.71 3.88 -8.08
CA LYS A 54 -24.44 2.73 -7.54
C LYS A 54 -24.65 1.61 -8.57
N SER A 55 -24.38 1.87 -9.86
CA SER A 55 -24.44 0.85 -10.91
C SER A 55 -23.54 1.17 -12.11
N PHE A 56 -23.16 0.16 -12.89
CA PHE A 56 -22.45 0.40 -14.15
C PHE A 56 -23.30 1.14 -15.19
N ALA A 57 -24.63 1.05 -15.13
CA ALA A 57 -25.51 1.82 -16.01
C ALA A 57 -25.42 3.32 -15.71
N GLU A 58 -25.39 3.69 -14.43
CA GLU A 58 -25.18 5.06 -13.98
C GLU A 58 -23.80 5.60 -14.40
N ALA A 59 -22.73 4.83 -14.19
CA ALA A 59 -21.40 5.20 -14.67
C ALA A 59 -21.36 5.44 -16.19
N ARG A 60 -22.01 4.59 -16.99
CA ARG A 60 -22.11 4.81 -18.45
C ARG A 60 -22.88 6.08 -18.78
N SER A 61 -23.94 6.39 -18.04
CA SER A 61 -24.70 7.62 -18.23
C SER A 61 -23.87 8.87 -17.91
N ILE A 62 -23.03 8.83 -16.87
CA ILE A 62 -22.15 9.96 -16.49
C ILE A 62 -20.99 10.11 -17.50
N LEU A 63 -20.31 9.01 -17.81
CA LEU A 63 -19.05 9.03 -18.57
C LEU A 63 -19.25 8.99 -20.09
N LYS A 64 -20.44 8.61 -20.57
CA LYS A 64 -20.79 8.46 -21.99
C LYS A 64 -19.79 7.57 -22.76
N THR A 65 -19.34 6.49 -22.13
CA THR A 65 -18.37 5.54 -22.69
C THR A 65 -18.93 4.12 -22.72
N PRO A 66 -18.64 3.32 -23.77
CA PRO A 66 -19.01 1.90 -23.79
C PRO A 66 -18.15 1.05 -22.85
N VAL A 67 -16.92 1.47 -22.57
CA VAL A 67 -15.94 0.70 -21.79
C VAL A 67 -15.73 1.34 -20.42
N ILE A 68 -15.85 0.53 -19.37
CA ILE A 68 -15.59 0.90 -17.98
C ILE A 68 -14.49 -0.02 -17.44
N ILE A 69 -13.47 0.57 -16.83
CA ILE A 69 -12.48 -0.14 -16.02
C ILE A 69 -12.91 0.00 -14.56
N ASN A 70 -13.31 -1.11 -13.93
CA ASN A 70 -13.69 -1.11 -12.52
C ASN A 70 -12.44 -1.20 -11.63
N ALA A 71 -12.15 -0.14 -10.88
CA ALA A 71 -11.06 -0.07 -9.90
C ALA A 71 -11.55 0.39 -8.51
N SER A 72 -12.77 -0.01 -8.12
CA SER A 72 -13.44 0.45 -6.88
C SER A 72 -12.95 -0.18 -5.58
N GLY A 73 -12.02 -1.15 -5.65
CA GLY A 73 -11.50 -1.84 -4.46
C GLY A 73 -12.62 -2.53 -3.68
N LEU A 74 -12.79 -2.19 -2.40
CA LEU A 74 -13.85 -2.76 -1.55
C LEU A 74 -15.27 -2.48 -2.10
N GLY A 75 -15.45 -1.38 -2.83
CA GLY A 75 -16.75 -1.05 -3.44
C GLY A 75 -17.18 -2.02 -4.55
N ALA A 76 -16.32 -2.94 -4.99
CA ALA A 76 -16.70 -3.99 -5.94
C ALA A 76 -17.71 -4.98 -5.35
N PHE A 77 -17.73 -5.13 -4.01
CA PHE A 77 -18.73 -5.92 -3.32
C PHE A 77 -20.15 -5.46 -3.68
N ASP A 78 -20.44 -4.17 -3.51
CA ASP A 78 -21.75 -3.60 -3.83
C ASP A 78 -21.94 -3.34 -5.33
N LEU A 79 -20.92 -2.78 -6.01
CA LEU A 79 -21.05 -2.31 -7.40
C LEU A 79 -21.05 -3.45 -8.42
N ALA A 80 -20.30 -4.51 -8.16
CA ALA A 80 -20.12 -5.64 -9.09
C ALA A 80 -20.71 -6.95 -8.56
N GLY A 81 -21.24 -6.97 -7.33
CA GLY A 81 -21.75 -8.20 -6.70
C GLY A 81 -20.64 -9.22 -6.41
N ASP A 82 -19.41 -8.76 -6.20
CA ASP A 82 -18.27 -9.65 -5.95
C ASP A 82 -18.20 -10.04 -4.47
N ASP A 83 -18.81 -11.18 -4.14
CA ASP A 83 -18.89 -11.76 -2.79
C ASP A 83 -17.53 -12.27 -2.26
N LYS A 84 -16.49 -12.31 -3.10
CA LYS A 84 -15.13 -12.71 -2.71
C LYS A 84 -14.31 -11.52 -2.20
N VAL A 85 -14.84 -10.31 -2.27
CA VAL A 85 -14.20 -9.12 -1.71
C VAL A 85 -14.20 -9.19 -0.19
N ILE A 86 -13.00 -9.22 0.40
CA ILE A 86 -12.81 -9.27 1.84
C ILE A 86 -11.97 -8.07 2.29
N ALA A 87 -12.44 -7.36 3.31
CA ALA A 87 -11.71 -6.26 3.91
C ALA A 87 -10.62 -6.76 4.85
N VAL A 88 -9.37 -6.32 4.64
CA VAL A 88 -8.25 -6.59 5.55
C VAL A 88 -7.84 -5.30 6.24
N ARG A 89 -8.10 -5.20 7.56
CA ARG A 89 -7.73 -4.02 8.35
C ARG A 89 -6.22 -3.95 8.56
N GLY A 90 -5.62 -2.82 8.21
CA GLY A 90 -4.20 -2.52 8.44
C GLY A 90 -4.01 -1.28 9.31
N GLN A 91 -3.71 -1.48 10.59
CA GLN A 91 -3.40 -0.38 11.52
C GLN A 91 -1.90 -0.09 11.52
N THR A 92 -1.52 1.19 11.55
CA THR A 92 -0.12 1.63 11.51
C THR A 92 0.10 2.89 12.32
N MET A 93 1.32 3.09 12.81
CA MET A 93 1.78 4.34 13.41
C MET A 93 2.74 5.06 12.48
N LEU A 94 2.66 6.38 12.44
CA LEU A 94 3.64 7.23 11.78
C LEU A 94 4.60 7.75 12.85
N VAL A 95 5.90 7.49 12.67
CA VAL A 95 6.92 7.83 13.67
C VAL A 95 8.08 8.54 12.97
N GLN A 96 8.55 9.65 13.55
CA GLN A 96 9.77 10.32 13.13
C GLN A 96 10.99 9.44 13.42
N SER A 97 11.84 9.20 12.42
CA SER A 97 13.00 8.32 12.56
C SER A 97 14.06 8.62 11.51
N ASP A 98 15.34 8.54 11.91
CA ASP A 98 16.49 8.62 11.01
C ASP A 98 16.76 7.32 10.24
N SER A 99 15.90 6.31 10.39
CA SER A 99 16.08 5.05 9.69
C SER A 99 15.70 5.14 8.22
N HIS A 100 16.57 4.62 7.37
CA HIS A 100 16.36 4.51 5.92
C HIS A 100 16.19 3.07 5.44
N GLU A 101 16.09 2.11 6.35
CA GLU A 101 15.90 0.70 6.01
C GLU A 101 14.43 0.29 6.08
N MET A 102 13.98 -0.40 5.03
CA MET A 102 12.74 -1.15 5.06
C MET A 102 13.00 -2.49 5.75
N VAL A 103 12.28 -2.75 6.83
CA VAL A 103 12.39 -4.00 7.59
C VAL A 103 11.04 -4.67 7.65
N MET A 104 11.01 -5.97 7.36
CA MET A 104 9.82 -6.81 7.49
C MET A 104 10.19 -8.04 8.30
N PHE A 105 9.44 -8.29 9.35
CA PHE A 105 9.53 -9.49 10.16
C PHE A 105 8.19 -10.21 10.13
N GLN A 106 8.21 -11.47 9.71
CA GLN A 106 7.04 -12.30 9.57
C GLN A 106 7.23 -13.60 10.35
N GLY A 107 6.28 -13.90 11.22
CA GLY A 107 6.26 -15.13 12.03
C GLY A 107 4.96 -15.21 12.81
N SER A 108 5.04 -15.51 14.11
CA SER A 108 3.89 -15.40 15.02
C SER A 108 3.32 -13.98 15.10
N HIS A 109 4.14 -12.98 14.74
CA HIS A 109 3.75 -11.59 14.60
C HIS A 109 4.14 -11.08 13.22
N TYR A 110 3.37 -10.14 12.69
CA TYR A 110 3.71 -9.43 11.46
C TYR A 110 4.06 -7.99 11.79
N THR A 111 5.35 -7.67 11.66
CA THR A 111 5.87 -6.34 11.98
C THR A 111 6.63 -5.80 10.79
N TYR A 112 6.36 -4.54 10.44
CA TYR A 112 7.15 -3.87 9.42
C TYR A 112 7.43 -2.42 9.78
N GLN A 113 8.51 -1.95 9.19
CA GLN A 113 8.97 -0.58 9.17
C GLN A 113 9.23 -0.23 7.71
N ILE A 114 8.54 0.80 7.23
CA ILE A 114 8.74 1.32 5.86
C ILE A 114 9.09 2.80 5.96
N PRO A 115 10.34 3.19 5.67
CA PRO A 115 10.73 4.59 5.60
C PRO A 115 10.04 5.25 4.41
N ARG A 116 9.65 6.51 4.60
CA ARG A 116 9.08 7.35 3.54
C ARG A 116 9.97 8.55 3.31
N GLN A 117 10.18 8.89 2.04
CA GLN A 117 10.81 10.16 1.70
C GLN A 117 9.92 11.32 2.19
N ALA A 118 10.56 12.30 2.81
CA ALA A 118 9.91 13.55 3.21
C ALA A 118 9.31 14.25 1.98
N GLY A 119 8.20 14.97 2.17
CA GLY A 119 7.67 15.87 1.16
C GLY A 119 8.63 17.04 0.90
N ARG A 120 8.34 17.86 -0.11
CA ARG A 120 9.17 19.02 -0.51
C ARG A 120 9.45 20.05 0.60
N GLU A 121 8.78 19.98 1.74
CA GLU A 121 8.93 20.93 2.86
C GLU A 121 9.79 20.41 4.03
N GLY A 122 10.59 19.35 3.85
CA GLY A 122 11.71 19.06 4.75
C GLY A 122 11.34 18.63 6.18
N ILE A 123 10.10 18.23 6.44
CA ILE A 123 9.72 17.65 7.74
C ILE A 123 9.98 16.13 7.69
N ASP A 124 11.09 15.74 8.31
CA ASP A 124 11.49 14.44 8.85
C ASP A 124 11.05 13.16 8.12
N SER A 125 12.02 12.26 7.86
CA SER A 125 11.72 10.91 7.40
C SER A 125 10.80 10.21 8.39
N ASN A 126 9.58 9.93 7.93
CA ASN A 126 8.61 9.23 8.74
C ASN A 126 8.65 7.74 8.39
N VAL A 127 8.71 6.91 9.41
CA VAL A 127 8.58 5.47 9.29
C VAL A 127 7.12 5.09 9.57
N ARG A 128 6.56 4.26 8.69
CA ARG A 128 5.30 3.58 8.99
C ARG A 128 5.61 2.28 9.71
N LEU A 129 5.24 2.22 10.99
CA LEU A 129 5.33 1.03 11.81
C LEU A 129 4.00 0.28 11.83
N ARG A 130 4.05 -1.04 11.70
CA ARG A 130 2.96 -1.94 12.08
C ARG A 130 3.53 -3.01 12.97
N SER A 131 2.84 -3.32 14.06
CA SER A 131 2.98 -4.57 14.79
C SER A 131 1.60 -5.23 14.80
N PHE A 132 1.55 -6.53 14.51
CA PHE A 132 0.34 -7.32 14.52
C PHE A 132 0.59 -8.62 15.26
N THR A 133 -0.14 -8.83 16.35
CA THR A 133 -0.41 -10.16 16.90
C THR A 133 -1.68 -10.67 16.23
N PRO A 134 -1.66 -11.82 15.54
CA PRO A 134 -2.90 -12.47 15.11
C PRO A 134 -3.71 -12.83 16.35
N MET A 135 -4.74 -12.03 16.65
CA MET A 135 -5.88 -12.54 17.39
C MET A 135 -6.54 -13.54 16.45
N VAL A 136 -6.43 -14.82 16.78
CA VAL A 136 -7.36 -15.82 16.26
C VAL A 136 -8.72 -15.36 16.77
N SER A 137 -9.49 -14.72 15.90
CA SER A 137 -10.91 -14.50 16.12
C SER A 137 -11.56 -15.87 16.06
N THR A 138 -11.57 -16.57 17.19
CA THR A 138 -12.51 -17.69 17.39
C THR A 138 -13.89 -17.05 17.33
N LEU A 139 -14.60 -17.31 16.22
CA LEU A 139 -16.06 -17.20 16.19
C LEU A 139 -16.65 -18.24 17.13
#